data_AF-A0A8J7ZCF5-F1
#
_entry.id   AF-A0A8J7ZCF5-F1
#
_cell.length_a   1.000
_cell.length_b   1.000
_cell.length_c   1.000
_cell.angle_alpha   90.00
_cell.angle_beta   90.00
_cell.angle_gamma   90.00
#
_symmetry.space_group_name_H-M   'P 1'
#
loop_
_entity.id
_entity.type
_entity.pdbx_description
1 polymer ?
#
loop_
_entity_poly.entity_id
_entity_poly.type
_entity_poly.pdbx_seq_one_letter_code
_entity_poly.pdbx_strand_id
1 'polypeptide(L)'
;MNFRIKNRWIVVIGAISSQLAIGALYAWSHFNKPIATAFNWTINSVYTTYTIALATFALTMILTGQLQLKWGPRITSLIGAILYSSGVLLCSLAKSKAAFYIFYGVITGAGVAFIYVCQLATLVKWFPN
;
A
#
# COMPACT_ATOMS: atom_id res chain seq x y z
N MET A 1 -19.68 14.82 -9.12
CA MET A 1 -18.86 14.04 -10.06
C MET A 1 -19.56 12.72 -10.35
N ASN A 2 -20.36 12.67 -11.43
CA ASN A 2 -21.17 11.50 -11.79
C ASN A 2 -20.31 10.49 -12.58
N PHE A 3 -19.67 9.57 -11.87
CA PHE A 3 -19.02 8.42 -12.51
C PHE A 3 -20.09 7.42 -12.95
N ARG A 4 -20.45 7.41 -14.23
CA ARG A 4 -21.29 6.35 -14.82
C ARG A 4 -20.45 5.09 -15.03
N ILE A 5 -20.37 4.24 -14.02
CA ILE A 5 -19.82 2.89 -14.18
C ILE A 5 -20.97 1.99 -14.60
N LYS A 6 -20.89 1.48 -15.84
CA LYS A 6 -21.93 0.66 -16.48
C LYS A 6 -22.21 -0.65 -15.73
N ASN A 7 -21.24 -1.14 -14.94
CA ASN A 7 -21.38 -2.36 -14.14
C ASN A 7 -20.66 -2.23 -12.78
N ARG A 8 -21.43 -2.06 -11.70
CA ARG A 8 -20.99 -1.92 -10.30
C ARG A 8 -20.06 -3.04 -9.82
N TRP A 9 -20.18 -4.24 -10.39
CA TRP A 9 -19.32 -5.39 -10.12
C TRP A 9 -17.87 -5.22 -10.58
N ILE A 10 -17.59 -4.40 -11.60
CA ILE A 10 -16.21 -4.15 -12.06
C ILE A 10 -15.41 -3.41 -10.98
N VAL A 11 -16.05 -2.53 -10.22
CA VAL A 11 -15.43 -1.82 -9.10
C VAL A 11 -15.09 -2.80 -7.98
N VAL A 12 -15.98 -3.75 -7.70
CA VAL A 12 -15.74 -4.80 -6.69
C VAL A 12 -14.56 -5.67 -7.08
N ILE A 13 -14.49 -6.13 -8.33
CA ILE A 13 -13.37 -6.93 -8.82
C ILE A 13 -12.06 -6.13 -8.68
N GLY A 14 -12.04 -4.87 -9.13
CA GLY A 14 -10.85 -4.01 -8.98
C GLY A 14 -10.45 -3.77 -7.52
N ALA A 15 -11.43 -3.61 -6.63
CA ALA A 15 -11.20 -3.50 -5.20
C ALA A 15 -10.61 -4.80 -4.63
N ILE A 16 -11.16 -5.96 -4.95
CA ILE A 16 -10.64 -7.26 -4.50
C ILE A 16 -9.22 -7.49 -5.03
N SER A 17 -8.97 -7.28 -6.31
CA SER A 17 -7.63 -7.44 -6.91
C SER A 17 -6.60 -6.55 -6.25
N SER A 18 -6.96 -5.29 -5.97
CA SER A 18 -6.08 -4.35 -5.28
C SER A 18 -5.83 -4.78 -3.83
N GLN A 19 -6.80 -5.44 -3.19
CA GLN A 19 -6.68 -5.86 -1.79
C GLN A 19 -5.78 -7.10 -1.68
N LEU A 20 -5.89 -8.00 -2.66
CA LEU A 20 -4.97 -9.13 -2.83
C LEU A 20 -3.53 -8.64 -3.06
N ALA A 21 -3.32 -7.58 -3.84
CA ALA A 21 -2.00 -7.01 -4.08
C ALA A 21 -1.36 -6.47 -2.78
N ILE A 22 -2.11 -5.72 -1.97
CA ILE A 22 -1.64 -5.26 -0.65
C ILE A 22 -1.45 -6.42 0.33
N GLY A 23 -2.18 -7.53 0.15
CA GLY A 23 -2.15 -8.71 1.01
C GLY A 23 -0.74 -9.27 1.26
N ALA A 24 0.20 -8.99 0.36
CA ALA A 24 1.62 -9.30 0.53
C ALA A 24 2.24 -8.70 1.80
N LEU A 25 1.72 -7.59 2.34
CA LEU A 25 2.17 -7.07 3.65
C LEU A 25 1.91 -8.03 4.81
N TYR A 26 0.81 -8.80 4.77
CA TYR A 26 0.53 -9.80 5.80
C TYR A 26 1.45 -11.02 5.68
N ALA A 27 1.93 -11.31 4.47
CA ALA A 27 2.93 -12.33 4.22
C ALA A 27 4.36 -11.90 4.61
N TRP A 28 4.56 -10.65 5.08
CA TRP A 28 5.88 -10.13 5.47
C TRP A 28 6.63 -11.03 6.44
N SER A 29 5.92 -11.69 7.37
CA SER A 29 6.52 -12.63 8.31
C SER A 29 7.29 -13.78 7.66
N HIS A 30 6.86 -14.23 6.49
CA HIS A 30 7.54 -15.28 5.71
C HIS A 30 8.84 -14.74 5.07
N PHE A 31 8.90 -13.44 4.79
CA PHE A 31 10.07 -12.78 4.22
C PHE A 31 11.11 -12.37 5.27
N ASN A 32 10.77 -12.39 6.57
CA ASN A 32 11.68 -11.97 7.63
C ASN A 32 13.02 -12.72 7.61
N LYS A 33 12.97 -14.05 7.56
CA LYS A 33 14.16 -14.91 7.55
C LYS A 33 15.00 -14.74 6.27
N PRO A 34 14.43 -14.83 5.05
CA PRO A 34 15.23 -14.64 3.83
C PRO A 34 15.78 -13.21 3.70
N ILE A 35 15.08 -12.16 4.14
CA ILE A 35 15.61 -10.79 4.16
C ILE A 35 16.77 -10.67 5.15
N ALA A 36 16.62 -11.21 6.36
CA ALA A 36 17.68 -11.20 7.37
C ALA A 36 18.95 -11.90 6.87
N THR A 37 18.81 -13.05 6.21
CA THR A 37 19.96 -13.79 5.62
C THR A 37 20.55 -13.08 4.41
N ALA A 38 19.73 -12.58 3.48
CA ALA A 38 20.20 -11.91 2.26
C ALA A 38 21.00 -10.63 2.55
N PHE A 39 20.58 -9.87 3.56
CA PHE A 39 21.23 -8.62 3.93
C PHE A 39 22.19 -8.74 5.12
N ASN A 40 22.37 -9.94 5.69
CA ASN A 40 23.09 -10.17 6.96
C ASN A 40 22.64 -9.22 8.08
N TRP A 41 21.32 -9.06 8.22
CA TRP A 41 20.71 -8.21 9.25
C TRP A 41 20.22 -9.02 10.43
N THR A 42 20.17 -8.39 11.60
CA THR A 42 19.44 -8.93 12.74
C THR A 42 17.95 -8.93 12.42
N ILE A 43 17.24 -9.96 12.90
CA ILE A 43 15.79 -10.09 12.75
C ILE A 43 15.05 -8.84 13.29
N ASN A 44 15.54 -8.23 14.36
CA ASN A 44 15.01 -6.96 14.89
C ASN A 44 15.03 -5.82 13.86
N SER A 45 16.04 -5.75 13.01
CA SER A 45 16.11 -4.72 11.95
C SER A 45 15.00 -4.92 10.92
N VAL A 46 14.67 -6.18 10.59
CA VAL A 46 13.59 -6.50 9.65
C VAL A 46 12.21 -6.20 10.24
N TYR A 47 12.01 -6.47 11.55
CA TYR A 47 10.81 -6.02 12.26
C TYR A 47 10.68 -4.50 12.29
N THR A 48 11.81 -3.79 12.46
CA THR A 48 11.83 -2.33 12.43
C THR A 48 11.30 -1.80 11.10
N THR A 49 11.68 -2.40 9.97
CA THR A 49 11.13 -2.04 8.65
C THR A 49 9.60 -2.15 8.62
N TYR A 50 9.05 -3.24 9.15
CA TYR A 50 7.60 -3.46 9.19
C TYR A 50 6.89 -2.43 10.07
N THR A 51 7.45 -2.10 11.23
CA THR A 51 6.92 -1.07 12.12
C THR A 51 6.94 0.31 11.46
N ILE A 52 8.00 0.65 10.72
CA ILE A 52 8.06 1.90 9.93
C ILE A 52 6.99 1.90 8.83
N ALA A 53 6.75 0.75 8.18
CA ALA A 53 5.70 0.60 7.18
C ALA A 53 4.31 0.86 7.77
N LEU A 54 4.02 0.28 8.94
CA LEU A 54 2.76 0.50 9.66
C LEU A 54 2.60 1.94 10.13
N ALA A 55 3.66 2.56 10.67
CA ALA A 55 3.64 3.95 11.10
C ALA A 55 3.38 4.89 9.91
N THR A 56 4.07 4.67 8.79
CA THR A 56 3.87 5.47 7.58
C THR A 56 2.49 5.26 6.99
N PHE A 57 2.00 4.02 6.98
CA PHE A 57 0.64 3.69 6.58
C PHE A 57 -0.38 4.49 7.40
N ALA A 58 -0.28 4.47 8.73
CA ALA A 58 -1.19 5.18 9.62
C ALA A 58 -1.17 6.71 9.38
N LEU A 59 0.02 7.30 9.26
CA LEU A 59 0.18 8.74 9.00
C LEU A 59 -0.37 9.13 7.61
N THR A 60 -0.06 8.33 6.60
CA THR A 60 -0.46 8.60 5.22
C THR A 60 -1.96 8.36 5.02
N MET A 61 -2.59 7.48 5.79
CA MET A 61 -4.03 7.21 5.72
C MET A 61 -4.86 8.48 5.94
N ILE A 62 -4.47 9.32 6.90
CA ILE A 62 -5.14 10.60 7.18
C ILE A 62 -5.09 11.52 5.96
N LEU A 63 -3.89 11.67 5.37
CA LEU A 63 -3.67 12.51 4.19
C LEU A 63 -4.43 11.98 2.97
N THR A 64 -4.42 10.67 2.80
CA THR A 64 -5.07 9.98 1.69
C THR A 64 -6.58 10.19 1.73
N GLY A 65 -7.22 10.13 2.91
CA GLY A 65 -8.64 10.37 3.07
C GLY A 65 -9.07 11.74 2.54
N GLN A 66 -8.31 12.78 2.89
CA GLN A 66 -8.56 14.14 2.41
C GLN A 66 -8.35 14.26 0.90
N LEU A 67 -7.27 13.68 0.38
CA LEU A 67 -6.96 13.75 -1.05
C LEU A 67 -7.99 12.99 -1.89
N GLN A 68 -8.50 11.87 -1.40
CA GLN A 68 -9.53 11.07 -2.06
C GLN A 68 -10.85 11.83 -2.16
N LEU A 69 -11.24 12.58 -1.14
CA LEU A 69 -12.44 13.43 -1.20
C LEU A 69 -12.30 14.53 -2.27
N LYS A 70 -11.09 15.08 -2.44
CA LYS A 70 -10.83 16.18 -3.36
C LYS A 70 -10.64 15.74 -4.82
N TRP A 71 -9.87 14.67 -5.06
CA TRP A 71 -9.47 14.22 -6.41
C TRP A 71 -10.25 12.99 -6.90
N GLY A 72 -11.00 12.35 -6.01
CA GLY A 72 -11.80 11.17 -6.29
C GLY A 72 -11.00 9.86 -6.27
N PRO A 73 -11.70 8.72 -6.19
CA PRO A 73 -11.11 7.40 -5.92
C PRO A 73 -10.20 6.90 -7.05
N ARG A 74 -10.50 7.25 -8.31
CA ARG A 74 -9.73 6.72 -9.46
C ARG A 74 -8.29 7.23 -9.46
N ILE A 75 -8.08 8.51 -9.16
CA ILE A 75 -6.76 9.14 -9.16
C ILE A 75 -5.95 8.66 -7.94
N THR A 76 -6.57 8.62 -6.76
CA THR A 76 -5.88 8.13 -5.55
C THR A 76 -5.51 6.66 -5.64
N SER A 77 -6.33 5.81 -6.25
CA SER A 77 -5.99 4.40 -6.52
C SER A 77 -4.76 4.27 -7.42
N LEU A 78 -4.69 5.04 -8.52
CA LEU A 78 -3.55 5.01 -9.43
C LEU A 78 -2.26 5.49 -8.75
N ILE A 79 -2.33 6.57 -7.97
CA ILE A 79 -1.20 7.07 -7.18
C ILE A 79 -0.70 5.98 -6.24
N GLY A 80 -1.61 5.32 -5.51
CA GLY A 80 -1.27 4.23 -4.61
C GLY A 80 -0.64 3.03 -5.31
N ALA A 81 -1.18 2.60 -6.45
CA ALA A 81 -0.65 1.50 -7.23
C ALA A 81 0.78 1.78 -7.74
N ILE A 82 1.03 3.01 -8.20
CA ILE A 82 2.36 3.43 -8.66
C ILE A 82 3.34 3.49 -7.48
N LEU A 83 2.95 4.11 -6.36
CA LEU A 83 3.77 4.20 -5.15
C LEU A 83 4.12 2.82 -4.60
N TYR A 84 3.12 1.93 -4.51
CA TYR A 84 3.32 0.58 -4.02
C TYR A 84 4.28 -0.21 -4.92
N SER A 85 4.01 -0.25 -6.22
CA SER A 85 4.82 -1.01 -7.18
C SER A 85 6.23 -0.44 -7.30
N SER A 86 6.38 0.89 -7.36
CA SER A 86 7.69 1.52 -7.40
C SER A 86 8.48 1.32 -6.11
N GLY A 87 7.86 1.42 -4.94
CA GLY A 87 8.50 1.15 -3.65
C GLY A 87 9.03 -0.28 -3.56
N VAL A 88 8.24 -1.27 -3.98
CA VAL A 88 8.66 -2.68 -3.99
C VAL A 88 9.79 -2.92 -5.00
N LEU A 89 9.72 -2.33 -6.20
CA LEU A 89 10.81 -2.44 -7.19
C LEU A 89 12.10 -1.77 -6.71
N LEU A 90 11.99 -0.61 -6.05
CA LEU A 90 13.14 0.10 -5.48
C LEU A 90 13.80 -0.70 -4.35
N CYS A 91 13.06 -1.55 -3.63
CA CYS A 91 13.65 -2.44 -2.63
C CYS A 91 14.67 -3.41 -3.25
N SER A 92 14.48 -3.83 -4.51
CA SER A 92 15.46 -4.66 -5.21
C SER A 92 16.77 -3.93 -5.50
N LEU A 93 16.76 -2.60 -5.50
CA LEU A 93 17.94 -1.75 -5.72
C LEU A 93 18.56 -1.25 -4.41
N ALA A 94 17.94 -1.56 -3.26
CA ALA A 94 18.40 -1.11 -1.96
C ALA A 94 19.72 -1.80 -1.58
N LYS A 95 20.81 -1.02 -1.50
CA LYS A 95 22.13 -1.50 -1.03
C LYS A 95 22.41 -1.21 0.44
N SER A 96 21.50 -0.49 1.12
CA SER A 96 21.67 -0.02 2.50
C SER A 96 20.40 -0.22 3.32
N LYS A 97 20.58 -0.44 4.63
CA LYS A 97 19.50 -0.50 5.63
C LYS A 97 18.55 0.69 5.54
N ALA A 98 19.11 1.89 5.51
CA ALA A 98 18.33 3.13 5.46
C ALA A 98 17.52 3.24 4.17
N ALA A 99 18.12 2.87 3.02
CA ALA A 99 17.43 2.89 1.74
C ALA A 99 16.24 1.90 1.73
N PHE A 100 16.42 0.71 2.30
CA PHE A 100 15.34 -0.28 2.41
C PHE A 100 14.21 0.19 3.34
N TYR A 101 14.53 0.83 4.46
CA TYR A 101 13.54 1.43 5.36
C TYR A 101 12.74 2.54 4.67
N ILE A 102 13.38 3.33 3.81
CA ILE A 102 12.68 4.37 3.05
C ILE A 102 11.82 3.74 1.94
N PHE A 103 12.37 2.84 1.13
CA PHE A 103 11.63 2.27 0.01
C PHE A 103 10.47 1.38 0.46
N TYR A 104 10.71 0.44 1.38
CA TYR A 104 9.65 -0.44 1.87
C TYR A 104 8.81 0.21 2.96
N GLY A 105 9.46 0.83 3.96
CA GLY A 105 8.74 1.42 5.07
C GLY A 105 7.94 2.66 4.65
N VAL A 106 8.59 3.61 3.98
CA VAL A 106 7.94 4.88 3.68
C VAL A 106 7.14 4.80 2.37
N ILE A 107 7.79 4.47 1.26
CA ILE A 107 7.17 4.54 -0.08
C ILE A 107 6.10 3.45 -0.24
N THR A 108 6.44 2.19 0.00
CA THR A 108 5.48 1.08 -0.09
C THR A 108 4.38 1.22 0.96
N GLY A 109 4.71 1.58 2.21
CA GLY A 109 3.73 1.84 3.28
C GLY A 109 2.74 2.96 2.95
N ALA A 110 3.22 4.06 2.36
CA ALA A 110 2.37 5.14 1.86
C ALA A 110 1.45 4.64 0.73
N GLY A 111 1.99 3.92 -0.27
CA GLY A 111 1.21 3.36 -1.38
C GLY A 111 0.06 2.47 -0.92
N VAL A 112 0.29 1.68 0.14
CA VAL A 112 -0.73 0.82 0.75
C VAL A 112 -1.88 1.63 1.35
N ALA A 113 -1.57 2.74 2.03
CA ALA A 113 -2.60 3.63 2.58
C ALA A 113 -3.50 4.19 1.47
N PHE A 114 -2.89 4.58 0.34
CA PHE A 114 -3.62 5.08 -0.83
C PHE A 114 -4.62 4.08 -1.40
N ILE A 115 -4.20 2.83 -1.56
CA ILE A 115 -5.07 1.79 -2.13
C ILE A 115 -6.16 1.42 -1.11
N TYR A 116 -5.82 1.28 0.17
CA TYR A 116 -6.76 0.88 1.23
C TYR A 116 -7.92 1.87 1.40
N VAL A 117 -7.62 3.18 1.55
CA VAL A 117 -8.67 4.20 1.70
C VAL A 117 -9.52 4.28 0.44
N CYS A 118 -8.89 4.13 -0.74
CA CYS A 118 -9.62 4.10 -2.01
C CYS A 118 -10.70 3.02 -2.02
N GLN A 119 -10.31 1.78 -1.71
CA GLN A 119 -11.21 0.63 -1.69
C GLN A 119 -12.36 0.83 -0.73
N LEU A 120 -12.04 1.25 0.51
CA LEU A 120 -13.02 1.48 1.56
C LEU A 120 -14.10 2.47 1.10
N ALA A 121 -13.69 3.64 0.60
CA ALA A 121 -14.65 4.66 0.17
C ALA A 121 -15.36 4.31 -1.16
N THR A 122 -14.75 3.50 -2.04
CA THR A 122 -15.48 2.96 -3.20
C THR A 122 -16.55 1.96 -2.81
N LEU A 123 -16.28 1.05 -1.88
CA LEU A 123 -17.24 0.05 -1.43
C LEU A 123 -18.43 0.71 -0.73
N VAL A 124 -18.17 1.58 0.27
CA VAL A 124 -19.22 2.28 1.02
C VAL A 124 -20.12 3.12 0.11
N LYS A 125 -19.55 3.76 -0.92
CA LYS A 125 -20.31 4.64 -1.81
C LYS A 125 -21.11 3.89 -2.88
N TRP A 126 -20.67 2.70 -3.29
CA TRP A 126 -21.28 1.93 -4.38
C TRP A 126 -22.18 0.78 -3.89
N PHE A 127 -22.05 0.39 -2.62
CA PHE A 127 -22.91 -0.58 -1.93
C PHE A 127 -23.40 0.00 -0.59
N PRO A 128 -24.41 0.89 -0.62
CA PRO A 128 -25.03 1.44 0.59
C PRO A 128 -26.07 0.52 1.24
N ASN A 129 -26.29 -0.69 0.69
CA ASN A 129 -27.23 -1.68 1.22
C ASN A 129 -26.52 -2.67 2.13
#